data_AF-A0A7S1E0B6-F1
#
_entry.id   AF-A0A7S1E0B6-F1
#
_cell.length_a   1.000
_cell.length_b   1.000
_cell.length_c   1.000
_cell.angle_alpha   90.00
_cell.angle_beta   90.00
_cell.angle_gamma   90.00
#
_symmetry.space_group_name_H-M   'P 1'
#
loop_
_entity.id
_entity.type
_entity.pdbx_description
1 polymer ?
#
loop_
_entity_poly.entity_id
_entity_poly.type
_entity_poly.pdbx_seq_one_letter_code
_entity_poly.pdbx_strand_id
1 'polypeptide(L)'
;DEGNGSMNVNVEFELTRPDAVLTDVNILLPLGCTDPPAIESIDGQYKHDPSSGMMCWHFDQIDSNNSTGALEFSIAGGNTDAFFPLQIMFQSDHLLCPVDILGITSSANGTTIPNIMTKSFTPESYTCA
;
A
#
# COMPACT_ATOMS: atom_id res chain seq x y z
N ASP A 1 15.53 19.18 23.67
CA ASP A 1 15.82 20.33 22.78
C ASP A 1 14.96 20.18 21.53
N GLU A 2 13.73 20.64 21.63
CA GLU A 2 12.70 20.69 20.57
C GLU A 2 12.83 22.05 19.86
N GLY A 3 13.91 22.23 19.10
CA GLY A 3 14.45 23.56 18.79
C GLY A 3 14.22 24.12 17.38
N ASN A 4 13.50 23.46 16.47
CA ASN A 4 13.36 23.95 15.09
C ASN A 4 11.94 23.89 14.48
N GLY A 5 10.93 23.41 15.21
CA GLY A 5 9.58 23.25 14.67
C GLY A 5 9.49 22.21 13.53
N SER A 6 10.40 21.24 13.48
CA SER A 6 10.30 20.06 12.62
C SER A 6 9.99 18.80 13.44
N MET A 7 9.22 17.89 12.85
CA MET A 7 8.93 16.57 13.38
C MET A 7 9.70 15.53 12.57
N ASN A 8 10.27 14.55 13.24
CA ASN A 8 10.81 13.35 12.60
C ASN A 8 9.72 12.27 12.63
N VAL A 9 9.43 11.71 11.47
CA VAL A 9 8.35 10.75 11.26
C VAL A 9 8.95 9.47 10.72
N ASN A 10 8.57 8.36 11.35
CA ASN A 10 8.95 7.03 10.93
C ASN A 10 7.66 6.23 10.64
N VAL A 11 7.62 5.57 9.49
CA VAL A 11 6.49 4.76 9.04
C VAL A 11 7.02 3.42 8.55
N GLU A 12 6.40 2.34 9.02
CA GLU A 12 6.80 0.97 8.70
C GLU A 12 5.59 0.15 8.27
N PHE A 13 5.82 -0.86 7.45
CA PHE A 13 4.82 -1.90 7.15
C PHE A 13 5.42 -3.30 7.30
N GLU A 14 4.54 -4.27 7.51
CA GLU A 14 4.85 -5.70 7.46
C GLU A 14 3.75 -6.45 6.70
N LEU A 15 4.15 -7.26 5.71
CA LEU A 15 3.29 -8.20 5.01
C LEU A 15 3.16 -9.47 5.86
N THR A 16 2.03 -9.60 6.53
CA THR A 16 1.77 -10.71 7.47
C THR A 16 1.29 -11.99 6.79
N ARG A 17 0.84 -11.92 5.53
CA ARG A 17 0.38 -13.08 4.75
C ARG A 17 1.49 -13.51 3.78
N PRO A 18 2.23 -14.61 4.05
CA PRO A 18 3.44 -14.95 3.30
C PRO A 18 3.21 -15.30 1.82
N ASP A 19 2.03 -15.78 1.48
CA ASP A 19 1.64 -16.11 0.11
C ASP A 19 1.07 -14.90 -0.65
N ALA A 20 0.86 -13.75 -0.01
CA ALA A 20 0.35 -12.58 -0.71
C ALA A 20 1.40 -11.96 -1.64
N VAL A 21 0.94 -11.52 -2.80
CA VAL A 21 1.72 -10.72 -3.74
C VAL A 21 0.89 -9.47 -4.03
N LEU A 22 1.32 -8.34 -3.51
CA LEU A 22 0.68 -7.05 -3.73
C LEU A 22 1.43 -6.31 -4.83
N THR A 23 0.72 -5.70 -5.77
CA THR A 23 1.27 -4.94 -6.90
C THR A 23 0.71 -3.54 -6.92
N ASP A 24 1.49 -2.58 -7.44
CA ASP A 24 1.10 -1.16 -7.50
C ASP A 24 0.64 -0.65 -6.13
N VAL A 25 1.50 -0.86 -5.12
CA VAL A 25 1.21 -0.49 -3.74
C VAL A 25 1.49 0.99 -3.56
N ASN A 26 0.48 1.72 -3.12
CA ASN A 26 0.53 3.14 -2.84
C ASN A 26 0.06 3.37 -1.40
N ILE A 27 0.97 3.78 -0.53
CA ILE A 27 0.67 4.25 0.83
C ILE A 27 0.64 5.78 0.76
N LEU A 28 -0.53 6.38 0.98
CA LEU A 28 -0.77 7.82 0.92
C LEU A 28 -0.72 8.41 2.32
N LEU A 29 0.19 9.36 2.54
CA LEU A 29 0.44 10.05 3.79
C LEU A 29 0.07 11.53 3.63
N PRO A 30 -0.97 12.02 4.33
CA PRO A 30 -1.15 13.44 4.55
C PRO A 30 0.06 14.02 5.28
N LEU A 31 0.54 15.20 4.89
CA LEU A 31 1.72 15.83 5.48
C LEU A 31 1.40 16.99 6.42
N GLY A 32 0.15 17.46 6.43
CA GLY A 32 -0.27 18.61 7.24
C GLY A 32 0.25 19.97 6.73
N CYS A 33 1.06 19.99 5.68
CA CYS A 33 1.55 21.18 5.00
C CYS A 33 1.77 20.90 3.50
N THR A 34 2.16 21.93 2.75
CA THR A 34 2.45 21.83 1.31
C THR A 34 3.94 21.75 1.00
N ASP A 35 4.79 21.77 2.03
CA ASP A 35 6.23 21.70 1.88
C ASP A 35 6.67 20.24 1.69
N PRO A 36 7.66 19.95 0.84
CA PRO A 36 8.15 18.59 0.66
C PRO A 36 8.81 18.07 1.95
N PRO A 37 8.61 16.79 2.30
CA PRO A 37 9.32 16.16 3.42
C PRO A 37 10.80 16.00 3.06
N ALA A 38 11.67 16.17 4.05
CA ALA A 38 13.09 15.86 3.92
C ALA A 38 13.29 14.37 4.22
N ILE A 39 13.39 13.55 3.16
CA ILE A 39 13.59 12.10 3.30
C ILE A 39 14.98 11.81 3.86
N GLU A 40 15.03 11.06 4.95
CA GLU A 40 16.25 10.63 5.62
C GLU A 40 16.63 9.20 5.20
N SER A 41 15.63 8.30 5.15
CA SER A 41 15.76 6.93 4.66
C SER A 41 14.45 6.45 4.07
N ILE A 42 14.50 5.63 3.03
CA ILE A 42 13.31 5.08 2.38
C ILE A 42 13.61 3.76 1.68
N ASP A 43 12.76 2.77 1.92
CA ASP A 43 12.58 1.62 1.02
C ASP A 43 11.57 1.97 -0.07
N GLY A 44 11.82 1.64 -1.34
CA GLY A 44 10.89 1.97 -2.43
C GLY A 44 11.04 3.42 -2.93
N GLN A 45 9.94 4.01 -3.40
CA GLN A 45 9.95 5.34 -4.03
C GLN A 45 8.89 6.24 -3.43
N TYR A 46 9.06 7.56 -3.53
CA TYR A 46 8.03 8.50 -3.10
C TYR A 46 7.74 9.57 -4.15
N LYS A 47 6.53 10.14 -4.05
CA LYS A 47 6.12 11.33 -4.79
C LYS A 47 5.34 12.26 -3.87
N HIS A 48 5.74 13.52 -3.80
CA HIS A 48 5.01 14.55 -3.08
C HIS A 48 4.12 15.35 -4.04
N ASP A 49 2.87 15.60 -3.63
CA ASP A 49 1.92 16.50 -4.27
C ASP A 49 1.66 17.73 -3.38
N PRO A 50 2.31 18.87 -3.67
CA PRO A 50 2.12 20.10 -2.90
C PRO A 50 0.70 20.65 -2.94
N SER A 51 -0.09 20.31 -3.96
CA SER A 51 -1.46 20.86 -4.11
C SER A 51 -2.45 20.25 -3.12
N SER A 52 -2.23 18.99 -2.75
CA SER A 52 -3.02 18.26 -1.77
C SER A 52 -2.33 18.13 -0.41
N GLY A 53 -1.02 18.43 -0.34
CA GLY A 53 -0.22 18.21 0.87
C GLY A 53 -0.06 16.73 1.20
N MET A 54 0.01 15.90 0.15
CA MET A 54 0.06 14.44 0.26
C MET A 54 1.39 13.90 -0.26
N MET A 55 1.91 12.88 0.40
CA MET A 55 3.00 12.04 -0.11
C MET A 55 2.46 10.66 -0.46
N CYS A 56 2.82 10.15 -1.64
CA CYS A 56 2.65 8.76 -2.00
C CYS A 56 3.97 8.03 -1.80
N TRP A 57 3.97 6.99 -0.98
CA TRP A 57 5.03 6.02 -0.81
C TRP A 57 4.69 4.74 -1.60
N HIS A 58 5.50 4.44 -2.60
CA HIS A 58 5.18 3.52 -3.69
C HIS A 58 6.14 2.33 -3.78
N PHE A 59 5.55 1.16 -4.07
CA PHE A 59 6.24 -0.07 -4.43
C PHE A 59 5.56 -0.73 -5.65
N ASP A 60 6.34 -1.12 -6.64
CA ASP A 60 5.82 -1.90 -7.78
C ASP A 60 5.24 -3.24 -7.31
N GLN A 61 5.89 -3.87 -6.33
CA GLN A 61 5.50 -5.15 -5.76
C GLN A 61 5.95 -5.31 -4.30
N ILE A 62 5.11 -5.91 -3.45
CA ILE A 62 5.43 -6.35 -2.09
C ILE A 62 5.05 -7.83 -1.97
N ASP A 63 6.01 -8.68 -1.63
CA ASP A 63 5.85 -10.12 -1.40
C ASP A 63 6.78 -10.61 -0.25
N SER A 64 6.92 -11.93 -0.10
CA SER A 64 7.77 -12.53 0.94
C SER A 64 9.25 -12.11 0.92
N ASN A 65 9.79 -11.66 -0.21
CA ASN A 65 11.20 -11.25 -0.36
C ASN A 65 11.45 -9.84 0.16
N ASN A 66 10.41 -9.00 0.24
CA ASN A 66 10.43 -7.63 0.74
C ASN A 66 9.21 -7.38 1.63
N SER A 67 8.98 -8.31 2.56
CA SER A 67 7.82 -8.33 3.45
C SER A 67 7.80 -7.21 4.48
N THR A 68 8.84 -6.41 4.58
CA THR A 68 8.91 -5.23 5.44
C THR A 68 9.44 -4.04 4.66
N GLY A 69 9.06 -2.84 5.07
CA GLY A 69 9.68 -1.62 4.55
C GLY A 69 9.55 -0.48 5.56
N ALA A 70 10.50 0.44 5.49
CA ALA A 70 10.56 1.61 6.36
C ALA A 70 10.73 2.90 5.56
N LEU A 71 10.18 3.98 6.12
CA LEU A 71 10.26 5.33 5.62
C LEU A 71 10.54 6.26 6.81
N GLU A 72 11.63 7.02 6.73
CA GLU A 72 12.02 8.03 7.71
C GLU A 72 12.19 9.38 7.01
N PHE A 73 11.54 10.40 7.54
CA PHE A 73 11.65 11.76 7.04
C PHE A 73 11.45 12.79 8.13
N SER A 74 11.93 14.01 7.89
CA SER A 74 11.63 15.18 8.70
C SER A 74 10.75 16.18 7.95
N ILE A 75 9.84 16.85 8.67
CA ILE A 75 8.93 17.84 8.08
C ILE A 75 8.62 18.97 9.07
N ALA A 76 8.42 20.18 8.56
CA ALA A 76 8.01 21.30 9.40
C ALA A 76 6.58 21.09 9.94
N GLY A 77 6.39 21.37 11.22
CA GLY A 77 5.10 21.31 11.90
C GLY A 77 5.21 20.90 13.36
N GLY A 78 4.07 20.70 14.00
CA GLY A 78 3.99 20.25 15.39
C GLY A 78 2.70 19.51 15.73
N ASN A 79 1.93 19.07 14.74
CA ASN A 79 0.71 18.32 14.93
C ASN A 79 0.83 16.94 14.29
N THR A 80 0.98 15.91 15.10
CA THR A 80 1.08 14.51 14.66
C THR A 80 -0.23 14.00 14.05
N ASP A 81 -1.38 14.53 14.48
CA ASP A 81 -2.69 14.11 13.95
C ASP A 81 -2.86 14.48 12.48
N ALA A 82 -2.02 15.40 11.98
CA ALA A 82 -2.05 15.82 10.58
C ALA A 82 -1.54 14.74 9.61
N PHE A 83 -0.92 13.66 10.10
CA PHE A 83 -0.45 12.53 9.28
C PHE A 83 -1.51 11.47 9.02
N PHE A 84 -2.72 11.63 9.57
CA PHE A 84 -3.76 10.63 9.54
C PHE A 84 -5.04 11.13 8.84
N PRO A 85 -5.83 10.22 8.23
CA PRO A 85 -5.54 8.80 8.06
C PRO A 85 -4.54 8.53 6.94
N LEU A 86 -3.69 7.52 7.12
CA LEU A 86 -2.94 6.94 6.00
C LEU A 86 -3.91 6.10 5.16
N GLN A 87 -3.76 6.12 3.84
CA GLN A 87 -4.58 5.32 2.92
C GLN A 87 -3.70 4.36 2.14
N ILE A 88 -4.11 3.10 2.03
CA ILE A 88 -3.32 2.06 1.37
C ILE A 88 -4.12 1.52 0.19
N MET A 89 -3.54 1.62 -1.00
CA MET A 89 -4.11 1.09 -2.24
C MET A 89 -3.13 0.08 -2.84
N PHE A 90 -3.65 -1.04 -3.33
CA PHE A 90 -2.86 -2.06 -4.04
C PHE A 90 -3.79 -2.95 -4.87
N GLN A 91 -3.18 -3.79 -5.70
CA GLN A 91 -3.86 -4.86 -6.42
C GLN A 91 -3.18 -6.20 -6.11
N SER A 92 -3.93 -7.29 -6.23
CA SER A 92 -3.38 -8.66 -6.12
C SER A 92 -4.23 -9.61 -6.95
N ASP A 93 -3.63 -10.63 -7.53
CA ASP A 93 -4.34 -11.79 -8.09
C ASP A 93 -4.55 -12.91 -7.05
N HIS A 94 -3.94 -12.79 -5.87
CA HIS A 94 -4.13 -13.70 -4.75
C HIS A 94 -5.28 -13.22 -3.86
N LEU A 95 -6.45 -13.83 -4.06
CA LEU A 95 -7.67 -13.49 -3.31
C LEU A 95 -7.49 -13.60 -1.79
N LEU A 96 -8.18 -12.75 -1.01
CA LEU A 96 -8.19 -12.83 0.45
C LEU A 96 -8.78 -14.17 0.94
N CYS A 97 -9.91 -14.56 0.35
CA CYS A 97 -10.46 -15.90 0.45
C CYS A 97 -10.10 -16.68 -0.83
N PRO A 98 -9.27 -17.74 -0.76
CA PRO A 98 -8.76 -18.43 -1.93
C PRO A 98 -9.84 -19.29 -2.58
N VAL A 99 -10.72 -18.67 -3.38
CA VAL A 99 -11.73 -19.36 -4.17
C VAL A 99 -11.16 -19.70 -5.54
N ASP A 100 -11.44 -20.92 -6.01
CA ASP A 100 -10.98 -21.40 -7.30
C ASP A 100 -12.09 -22.09 -8.10
N ILE A 101 -11.98 -22.01 -9.43
CA ILE A 101 -12.86 -22.75 -10.36
C ILE A 101 -12.11 -23.99 -10.82
N LEU A 102 -12.49 -25.16 -10.27
CA LEU A 102 -11.83 -26.43 -10.57
C LEU A 102 -12.10 -26.95 -12.00
N GLY A 103 -13.19 -26.49 -12.61
CA GLY A 103 -13.54 -26.84 -13.99
C GLY A 103 -14.97 -26.45 -14.34
N ILE A 104 -15.25 -26.36 -15.64
CA ILE A 104 -16.58 -26.11 -16.18
C ILE A 104 -17.03 -27.34 -16.95
N THR A 105 -18.23 -27.83 -16.66
CA THR A 105 -18.81 -29.00 -17.35
C THR A 105 -20.20 -28.66 -17.88
N SER A 106 -20.52 -29.15 -19.08
CA SER A 106 -21.87 -29.08 -19.63
C SER A 106 -22.83 -29.92 -18.79
N SER A 107 -23.97 -29.34 -18.39
CA SER A 107 -25.00 -30.03 -17.62
C SER A 107 -25.73 -31.12 -18.43
N ALA A 108 -25.71 -31.05 -19.76
CA ALA A 108 -26.43 -31.98 -20.63
C ALA A 108 -25.70 -33.33 -20.83
N ASN A 109 -24.37 -33.30 -20.88
CA ASN A 109 -23.56 -34.45 -21.28
C ASN A 109 -22.26 -34.60 -20.48
N GLY A 110 -22.00 -33.74 -19.48
CA GLY A 110 -20.83 -33.83 -18.61
C GLY A 110 -19.49 -33.51 -19.28
N THR A 111 -19.48 -33.05 -20.53
CA THR A 111 -18.21 -32.73 -21.22
C THR A 111 -17.56 -31.50 -20.62
N THR A 112 -16.25 -31.55 -20.39
CA THR A 112 -15.45 -30.41 -19.94
C THR A 112 -15.43 -29.30 -20.98
N ILE A 113 -15.62 -28.07 -20.52
CA ILE A 113 -15.60 -26.85 -21.34
C ILE A 113 -14.30 -26.10 -20.99
N PRO A 114 -13.43 -25.79 -21.97
CA PRO A 114 -12.26 -24.94 -21.73
C PRO A 114 -12.66 -23.59 -21.16
N ASN A 115 -11.93 -23.12 -20.15
CA ASN A 115 -12.19 -21.85 -19.48
C ASN A 115 -10.89 -21.12 -19.14
N ILE A 116 -11.01 -19.81 -18.93
CA ILE A 116 -9.96 -18.95 -18.39
C ILE A 116 -10.54 -18.30 -17.13
N MET A 117 -9.72 -18.16 -16.09
CA MET A 117 -10.09 -17.49 -14.85
C MET A 117 -9.14 -16.32 -14.62
N THR A 118 -9.69 -15.16 -14.29
CA THR A 118 -8.94 -14.00 -13.82
C THR A 118 -9.33 -13.74 -12.36
N LYS A 119 -8.33 -13.62 -11.48
CA LYS A 119 -8.51 -13.29 -10.07
C LYS A 119 -8.03 -11.87 -9.83
N SER A 120 -8.74 -11.12 -9.00
CA SER A 120 -8.36 -9.77 -8.60
C SER A 120 -8.88 -9.48 -7.20
N PHE A 121 -8.04 -8.83 -6.41
CA PHE A 121 -8.30 -8.34 -5.08
C PHE A 121 -7.77 -6.91 -4.99
N THR A 122 -8.64 -5.99 -4.59
CA THR A 122 -8.33 -4.57 -4.38
C THR A 122 -9.14 -4.11 -3.17
N PRO A 123 -8.53 -3.39 -2.22
CA PRO A 123 -9.25 -2.84 -1.09
C PRO A 123 -10.22 -1.74 -1.56
N GLU A 124 -11.44 -1.73 -1.04
CA GLU A 124 -12.36 -0.59 -1.21
C GLU A 124 -11.94 0.58 -0.32
N SER A 125 -11.53 0.29 0.91
CA SER A 125 -10.96 1.24 1.86
C SER A 125 -10.02 0.48 2.79
N TYR A 126 -8.76 0.92 2.86
CA TYR A 126 -7.80 0.45 3.85
C TYR A 126 -7.04 1.64 4.41
N THR A 127 -7.29 1.93 5.68
CA THR A 127 -6.71 3.10 6.35
C THR A 127 -6.07 2.76 7.68
N CYS A 128 -5.01 3.49 8.02
CA CYS A 128 -4.41 3.50 9.36
C CYS A 128 -4.77 4.82 10.05
N ALA A 129 -5.08 4.75 11.35
CA ALA A 129 -5.55 5.86 12.17
C ALA A 129 -4.49 6.30 13.19
#